data_AF-A0A522Y0X5-F1
#
_entry.id   AF-A0A522Y0X5-F1
#
_cell.length_a   1.000
_cell.length_b   1.000
_cell.length_c   1.000
_cell.angle_alpha   90.00
_cell.angle_beta   90.00
_cell.angle_gamma   90.00
#
_symmetry.space_group_name_H-M   'P 1'
#
loop_
_entity.id
_entity.type
_entity.pdbx_description
1 polymer ?
#
loop_
_entity_poly.entity_id
_entity_poly.type
_entity_poly.pdbx_seq_one_letter_code
_entity_poly.pdbx_strand_id
1 'polypeptide(L)'
;MKIKSAMFLILAFFVLIPSVAAESSQLFIVARMNDSTFYAGDAPIITGKITDQFRTPIQGASIQVDYPFETVNATSGTDGSFKIIPTKPASVGEYGISIVTTKDGYDMAMSIMEYSVLEKPSDTQVIDVDGIQKGVQDVGTMMVNGLVQNPIAEILAQQMELAQKQQDALEQRQAEIQKENDLLGEQRKIVNDSLQVDLAQMDKDAEFYNPFNAFSRFVSDVDSSVQNIFWGQFNLTQQQHAEAHKAKMEALENQQDSQYAMKVYREKAAVSRDKIIQLNNDLNVRYSNSSDSTQSLFDSQGKLRN
;
A
#
# COMPACT_ATOMS: atom_id res chain seq x y z
N MET A 1 -4.00 56.19 -58.57
CA MET A 1 -4.48 54.82 -58.23
C MET A 1 -3.96 54.48 -56.84
N LYS A 2 -4.85 54.17 -55.89
CA LYS A 2 -4.54 53.88 -54.49
C LYS A 2 -3.89 52.50 -54.37
N ILE A 3 -2.79 52.36 -53.64
CA ILE A 3 -2.56 51.23 -52.72
C ILE A 3 -1.77 51.76 -51.52
N LYS A 4 -2.41 51.72 -50.34
CA LYS A 4 -1.77 51.86 -49.03
C LYS A 4 -1.14 50.51 -48.69
N SER A 5 0.08 50.47 -48.20
CA SER A 5 0.56 49.36 -47.37
C SER A 5 1.23 49.92 -46.15
N ALA A 6 0.58 49.66 -45.02
CA ALA A 6 1.01 50.02 -43.68
C ALA A 6 2.22 49.17 -43.31
N MET A 7 3.28 49.86 -42.90
CA MET A 7 4.48 49.28 -42.30
C MET A 7 4.14 48.90 -40.86
N PHE A 8 3.91 47.62 -40.59
CA PHE A 8 3.75 47.11 -39.23
C PHE A 8 5.14 46.92 -38.60
N LEU A 9 5.46 47.82 -37.68
CA LEU A 9 6.63 47.75 -36.80
C LEU A 9 6.35 46.70 -35.72
N ILE A 10 6.96 45.52 -35.82
CA ILE A 10 6.92 44.51 -34.75
C ILE A 10 7.98 44.89 -33.71
N LEU A 11 7.51 45.47 -32.60
CA LEU A 11 8.29 45.76 -31.42
C LEU A 11 8.41 44.46 -30.59
N ALA A 12 9.57 43.80 -30.65
CA ALA A 12 9.86 42.62 -29.84
C ALA A 12 10.19 43.05 -28.40
N PHE A 13 9.24 42.86 -27.49
CA PHE A 13 9.47 42.93 -26.04
C PHE A 13 10.11 41.61 -25.59
N PHE A 14 11.43 41.57 -25.42
CA PHE A 14 12.09 40.54 -24.63
C PHE A 14 11.87 40.86 -23.15
N VAL A 15 10.83 40.27 -22.55
CA VAL A 15 10.76 40.15 -21.09
C VAL A 15 11.65 38.97 -20.71
N LEU A 16 12.87 39.27 -20.26
CA LEU A 16 13.68 38.35 -19.47
C LEU A 16 12.95 38.13 -18.15
N ILE A 17 12.06 37.14 -18.12
CA ILE A 17 11.59 36.58 -16.86
C ILE A 17 12.75 35.71 -16.36
N PRO A 18 13.42 36.02 -15.24
CA PRO A 18 14.28 35.04 -14.60
C PRO A 18 13.38 33.89 -14.17
N SER A 19 13.39 32.80 -14.91
CA SER A 19 12.86 31.52 -14.47
C SER A 19 13.78 31.02 -13.36
N VAL A 20 13.57 31.49 -12.13
CA VAL A 20 14.01 30.74 -10.96
C VAL A 20 13.08 29.53 -10.91
N ALA A 21 13.47 28.47 -11.60
CA ALA A 21 12.97 27.15 -11.30
C ALA A 21 13.46 26.85 -9.88
N ALA A 22 12.61 27.05 -8.89
CA ALA A 22 12.83 26.44 -7.59
C ALA A 22 12.75 24.93 -7.84
N GLU A 23 13.89 24.25 -7.83
CA GLU A 23 13.94 22.79 -7.78
C GLU A 23 13.25 22.36 -6.49
N SER A 24 11.97 22.01 -6.57
CA SER A 24 11.23 21.44 -5.45
C SER A 24 11.87 20.10 -5.11
N SER A 25 12.32 19.96 -3.87
CA SER A 25 12.90 18.70 -3.38
C SER A 25 11.78 17.76 -2.92
N GLN A 26 11.98 16.45 -2.99
CA GLN A 26 10.95 15.48 -2.60
C GLN A 26 11.02 15.13 -1.11
N LEU A 27 9.88 15.13 -0.43
CA LEU A 27 9.77 14.58 0.93
C LEU A 27 9.52 13.07 0.90
N PHE A 28 10.09 12.38 1.88
CA PHE A 28 9.82 10.98 2.19
C PHE A 28 9.38 10.86 3.64
N ILE A 29 8.33 10.07 3.88
CA ILE A 29 7.83 9.75 5.21
C ILE A 29 8.08 8.27 5.46
N VAL A 30 8.75 7.95 6.56
CA VAL A 30 8.84 6.58 7.08
C VAL A 30 8.12 6.55 8.42
N ALA A 31 6.86 6.11 8.40
CA ALA A 31 6.01 6.00 9.58
C ALA A 31 5.79 4.53 9.98
N ARG A 32 5.62 4.30 11.28
CA ARG A 32 5.31 3.00 11.88
C ARG A 32 4.34 3.19 13.03
N MET A 33 3.42 2.26 13.18
CA MET A 33 2.58 2.13 14.35
C MET A 33 3.27 1.25 15.38
N ASN A 34 2.88 1.39 16.65
CA ASN A 34 3.35 0.53 17.73
C ASN A 34 2.84 -0.91 17.60
N ASP A 35 1.68 -1.10 16.99
CA ASP A 35 1.08 -2.41 16.68
C ASP A 35 0.21 -2.30 15.41
N SER A 36 -0.22 -3.43 14.85
CA SER A 36 -1.22 -3.51 13.77
C SER A 36 -2.59 -3.96 14.28
N THR A 37 -2.66 -4.51 15.50
CA THR A 37 -3.91 -4.95 16.14
C THR A 37 -4.02 -4.34 17.53
N PHE A 38 -5.15 -3.69 17.79
CA PHE A 38 -5.44 -2.99 19.04
C PHE A 38 -6.70 -3.55 19.68
N TYR A 39 -6.89 -3.32 20.96
CA TYR A 39 -8.18 -3.57 21.59
C TYR A 39 -8.98 -2.29 21.79
N ALA A 40 -10.30 -2.42 21.92
CA ALA A 40 -11.18 -1.29 22.22
C ALA A 40 -10.67 -0.47 23.42
N GLY A 41 -10.52 0.84 23.21
CA GLY A 41 -9.95 1.77 24.20
C GLY A 41 -8.43 1.98 24.10
N ASP A 42 -7.72 1.20 23.28
CA ASP A 42 -6.30 1.42 23.00
C ASP A 42 -6.14 2.44 21.86
N ALA A 43 -4.97 3.08 21.80
CA ALA A 43 -4.68 4.17 20.86
C ALA A 43 -3.51 3.79 19.94
N PRO A 44 -3.70 3.80 18.59
CA PRO A 44 -2.61 3.58 17.65
C PRO A 44 -1.64 4.75 17.66
N ILE A 45 -0.45 4.54 18.24
CA ILE A 45 0.62 5.53 18.32
C ILE A 45 1.45 5.45 17.05
N ILE A 46 1.52 6.56 16.33
CA ILE A 46 2.34 6.67 15.13
C ILE A 46 3.67 7.33 15.47
N THR A 47 4.75 6.72 15.03
CA THR A 47 6.09 7.31 15.09
C THR A 47 6.71 7.28 13.70
N GLY A 48 7.54 8.27 13.38
CA GLY A 48 8.18 8.27 12.08
C GLY A 48 9.29 9.28 11.94
N LYS A 49 9.87 9.30 10.73
CA LYS A 49 10.87 10.28 10.30
C LYS A 49 10.52 10.85 8.93
N ILE A 50 10.85 12.13 8.75
CA ILE A 50 10.72 12.85 7.49
C ILE A 50 12.12 13.18 6.98
N THR A 51 12.38 12.81 5.73
CA THR A 51 13.65 13.07 5.07
C THR A 51 13.46 13.60 3.65
N ASP A 52 14.51 14.19 3.07
CA ASP A 52 14.56 14.51 1.63
C ASP A 52 15.00 13.30 0.78
N GLN A 53 15.14 13.50 -0.54
CA GLN A 53 15.64 12.48 -1.47
C GLN A 53 17.05 11.95 -1.17
N PHE A 54 17.83 12.65 -0.34
CA PHE A 54 19.17 12.26 0.09
C PHE A 54 19.18 11.65 1.49
N ARG A 55 18.01 11.38 2.08
CA ARG A 55 17.81 10.89 3.45
C ARG A 55 18.28 11.88 4.53
N THR A 56 18.40 13.16 4.19
CA THR A 56 18.67 14.21 5.17
C THR A 56 17.39 14.48 5.97
N PRO A 57 17.44 14.47 7.31
CA PRO A 57 16.25 14.74 8.11
C PRO A 57 15.72 16.17 7.90
N ILE A 58 14.41 16.30 7.75
CA ILE A 58 13.76 17.60 7.55
C ILE A 58 13.11 18.05 8.85
N GLN A 59 13.62 19.13 9.41
CA GLN A 59 13.06 19.80 10.59
C GLN A 59 11.89 20.71 10.22
N GLY A 60 10.88 20.76 11.09
CA GLY A 60 9.81 21.74 10.97
C GLY A 60 8.89 21.48 9.78
N ALA A 61 8.77 20.24 9.32
CA ALA A 61 7.77 19.82 8.34
C ALA A 61 6.43 19.64 9.05
N SER A 62 5.35 20.14 8.43
CA SER A 62 4.00 20.03 8.95
C SER A 62 3.47 18.63 8.65
N ILE A 63 2.96 17.95 9.67
CA ILE A 63 2.40 16.60 9.57
C ILE A 63 0.93 16.67 9.94
N GLN A 64 0.07 16.15 9.09
CA GLN A 64 -1.34 15.92 9.37
C GLN A 64 -1.60 14.43 9.32
N VAL A 65 -2.21 13.90 10.38
CA VAL A 65 -2.67 12.52 10.45
C VAL A 65 -4.17 12.51 10.57
N ASP A 66 -4.85 11.93 9.59
CA ASP A 66 -6.29 11.74 9.63
C ASP A 66 -6.58 10.31 10.10
N TYR A 67 -7.00 10.20 11.36
CA TYR A 67 -7.68 9.01 11.86
C TYR A 67 -9.16 9.08 11.46
N PRO A 68 -9.86 7.94 11.38
CA PRO A 68 -11.30 7.91 11.10
C PRO A 68 -12.18 8.71 12.07
N PHE A 69 -11.68 8.98 13.29
CA PHE A 69 -12.42 9.64 14.37
C PHE A 69 -11.84 11.02 14.77
N GLU A 70 -10.66 11.39 14.27
CA GLU A 70 -10.05 12.70 14.48
C GLU A 70 -8.88 12.98 13.52
N THR A 71 -8.59 14.25 13.29
CA THR A 71 -7.36 14.70 12.64
C THR A 71 -6.41 15.26 13.69
N VAL A 72 -5.16 14.79 13.68
CA VAL A 72 -4.09 15.26 14.58
C VAL A 72 -2.97 15.88 13.77
N ASN A 73 -2.57 17.11 14.14
CA ASN A 73 -1.47 17.81 13.51
C ASN A 73 -0.22 17.78 14.39
N ALA A 74 0.95 17.66 13.77
CA ALA A 74 2.24 17.71 14.42
C ALA A 74 3.29 18.39 13.54
N THR A 75 4.49 18.53 14.08
CA THR A 75 5.63 19.09 13.35
C THR A 75 6.87 18.26 13.63
N SER A 76 7.71 18.03 12.62
CA SER A 76 8.93 17.24 12.78
C SER A 76 9.97 17.95 13.65
N GLY A 77 10.66 17.16 14.49
CA GLY A 77 11.78 17.59 15.32
C GLY A 77 13.05 17.89 14.51
N THR A 78 14.10 18.29 15.22
CA THR A 78 15.42 18.63 14.62
C THR A 78 16.08 17.47 13.89
N ASP A 79 15.76 16.23 14.26
CA ASP A 79 16.25 15.01 13.62
C ASP A 79 15.24 14.42 12.62
N GLY A 80 14.25 15.22 12.23
CA GLY A 80 13.15 14.85 11.34
C GLY A 80 12.12 13.89 11.96
N SER A 81 12.26 13.54 13.25
CA SER A 81 11.33 12.60 13.89
C SER A 81 10.00 13.23 14.29
N PHE A 82 8.97 12.39 14.38
CA PHE A 82 7.67 12.76 14.93
C PHE A 82 7.04 11.59 15.70
N LYS A 83 6.16 11.94 16.64
CA LYS A 83 5.32 11.01 17.39
C LYS A 83 3.93 11.63 17.54
N ILE A 84 2.91 10.86 17.20
CA ILE A 84 1.52 11.28 17.22
C ILE A 84 0.72 10.26 18.04
N ILE A 85 -0.08 10.79 18.96
CA ILE A 85 -0.94 10.02 19.85
C ILE A 85 -2.36 10.57 19.64
N PRO A 86 -3.33 9.74 19.22
CA PRO A 86 -4.71 10.16 19.11
C PRO A 86 -5.29 10.48 20.49
N THR A 87 -6.19 11.45 20.55
CA THR A 87 -6.87 11.87 21.78
C THR A 87 -8.17 11.09 22.01
N LYS A 88 -8.72 10.46 20.97
CA LYS A 88 -9.94 9.65 21.04
C LYS A 88 -9.62 8.17 20.84
N PRO A 89 -10.32 7.28 21.57
CA PRO A 89 -10.18 5.84 21.36
C PRO A 89 -10.85 5.41 20.06
N ALA A 90 -10.29 4.40 19.41
CA ALA A 90 -10.92 3.75 18.27
C ALA A 90 -12.01 2.77 18.74
N SER A 91 -13.14 2.73 18.03
CA SER A 91 -14.14 1.67 18.15
C SER A 91 -13.63 0.36 17.52
N VAL A 92 -14.33 -0.74 17.75
CA VAL A 92 -14.01 -2.04 17.13
C VAL A 92 -14.24 -1.96 15.61
N GLY A 93 -13.30 -2.45 14.82
CA GLY A 93 -13.36 -2.40 13.35
C GLY A 93 -11.99 -2.35 12.65
N GLU A 94 -12.02 -2.30 11.32
CA GLU A 94 -10.86 -2.11 10.45
C GLU A 94 -10.76 -0.64 10.01
N TYR A 95 -9.55 -0.07 10.03
CA TYR A 95 -9.36 1.35 9.82
C TYR A 95 -8.14 1.66 8.95
N GLY A 96 -8.27 2.69 8.13
CA GLY A 96 -7.17 3.32 7.40
C GLY A 96 -6.79 4.67 8.02
N ILE A 97 -5.50 4.98 8.05
CA ILE A 97 -4.93 6.26 8.49
C ILE A 97 -4.18 6.88 7.32
N SER A 98 -4.47 8.14 6.99
CA SER A 98 -3.65 8.93 6.07
C SER A 98 -2.72 9.88 6.82
N ILE A 99 -1.46 9.91 6.39
CA ILE A 99 -0.43 10.82 6.89
C ILE A 99 0.01 11.69 5.73
N VAL A 100 -0.21 13.00 5.84
CA VAL A 100 0.18 13.99 4.85
C VAL A 100 1.27 14.88 5.46
N THR A 101 2.35 15.10 4.72
CA THR A 101 3.43 16.00 5.15
C THR A 101 3.71 17.08 4.11
N THR A 102 3.87 18.31 4.58
CA THR A 102 4.18 19.48 3.76
C THR A 102 5.33 20.30 4.34
N LYS A 103 6.14 20.90 3.46
CA LYS A 103 7.20 21.84 3.80
C LYS A 103 7.44 22.78 2.62
N ASP A 104 7.59 24.07 2.89
CA ASP A 104 7.93 25.05 1.85
C ASP A 104 9.20 24.66 1.10
N GLY A 105 9.14 24.69 -0.23
CA GLY A 105 10.26 24.27 -1.10
C GLY A 105 10.35 22.77 -1.35
N TYR A 106 9.37 22.00 -0.87
CA TYR A 106 9.29 20.57 -1.13
C TYR A 106 7.92 20.13 -1.66
N ASP A 107 7.93 19.01 -2.40
CA ASP A 107 6.72 18.32 -2.80
C ASP A 107 6.06 17.62 -1.59
N MET A 108 4.73 17.61 -1.58
CA MET A 108 3.95 16.92 -0.55
C MET A 108 4.24 15.41 -0.55
N ALA A 109 4.33 14.82 0.64
CA ALA A 109 4.42 13.38 0.81
C ALA A 109 3.17 12.83 1.50
N MET A 110 2.75 11.64 1.11
CA MET A 110 1.59 10.94 1.68
C MET A 110 1.96 9.49 2.02
N SER A 111 1.47 8.99 3.15
CA SER A 111 1.57 7.60 3.57
C SER A 111 0.22 7.11 4.09
N ILE A 112 -0.13 5.87 3.79
CA ILE A 112 -1.36 5.23 4.28
C ILE A 112 -0.97 4.03 5.13
N MET A 113 -1.67 3.84 6.25
CA MET A 113 -1.50 2.70 7.14
C MET A 113 -2.86 2.09 7.47
N GLU A 114 -2.90 0.78 7.73
CA GLU A 114 -4.12 0.06 8.10
C GLU A 114 -3.94 -0.64 9.45
N TYR A 115 -5.00 -0.68 10.27
CA TYR A 115 -5.02 -1.38 11.55
C TYR A 115 -6.40 -1.91 11.92
N SER A 116 -6.43 -2.91 12.79
CA SER A 116 -7.65 -3.56 13.29
C SER A 116 -7.83 -3.29 14.78
N VAL A 117 -9.06 -3.04 15.22
CA VAL A 117 -9.43 -2.92 16.63
C VAL A 117 -10.40 -4.05 16.98
N LEU A 118 -10.00 -4.88 17.92
CA LEU A 118 -10.76 -6.02 18.41
C LEU A 118 -11.48 -5.68 19.72
N GLU A 119 -12.54 -6.41 20.03
CA GLU A 119 -13.12 -6.40 21.37
C GLU A 119 -12.09 -6.95 22.37
N LYS A 120 -11.98 -6.30 23.54
CA LYS A 120 -11.25 -6.92 24.65
C LYS A 120 -11.96 -8.23 24.97
N PRO A 121 -11.26 -9.36 25.07
CA PRO A 121 -11.88 -10.57 25.61
C PRO A 121 -12.46 -10.15 26.96
N SER A 122 -13.79 -10.23 27.09
CA SER A 122 -14.42 -10.07 28.39
C SER A 122 -13.71 -11.04 29.32
N ASP A 123 -13.15 -10.54 30.42
CA ASP A 123 -12.89 -11.39 31.56
C ASP A 123 -14.26 -11.97 31.91
N THR A 124 -14.54 -13.16 31.40
CA THR A 124 -15.61 -13.99 31.90
C THR A 124 -15.24 -14.21 33.35
N GLN A 125 -15.71 -13.34 34.24
CA GLN A 125 -15.98 -13.77 35.59
C GLN A 125 -16.93 -14.94 35.40
N VAL A 126 -16.38 -16.13 35.51
CA VAL A 126 -17.13 -17.33 35.84
C VAL A 126 -17.98 -16.89 37.03
N ILE A 127 -19.25 -16.60 36.76
CA ILE A 127 -20.22 -16.36 37.82
C ILE A 127 -20.20 -17.68 38.59
N ASP A 128 -19.59 -17.64 39.77
CA ASP A 128 -19.66 -18.72 40.73
C ASP A 128 -21.13 -18.88 41.13
N VAL A 129 -21.81 -19.81 40.45
CA VAL A 129 -23.23 -20.09 40.63
C VAL A 129 -23.51 -20.57 42.07
N ASP A 130 -22.48 -21.02 42.81
CA ASP A 130 -22.60 -21.40 44.22
C ASP A 130 -22.71 -20.19 45.17
N GLY A 131 -22.18 -19.02 44.79
CA GLY A 131 -22.27 -17.79 45.58
C GLY A 131 -23.68 -17.20 45.64
N ILE A 132 -24.47 -17.40 44.58
CA ILE A 132 -25.85 -16.89 44.48
C ILE A 132 -26.82 -17.75 45.30
N GLN A 133 -26.62 -19.07 45.37
CA GLN A 133 -27.51 -19.94 46.16
C GLN A 133 -27.41 -19.69 47.67
N LYS A 134 -26.24 -19.29 48.17
CA LYS A 134 -26.05 -18.95 49.60
C LYS A 134 -26.69 -17.63 49.99
N GLY A 135 -26.65 -16.63 49.11
CA GLY A 135 -27.29 -15.33 49.33
C GLY A 135 -28.82 -15.38 49.29
N VAL A 136 -29.41 -16.29 48.53
CA VAL A 136 -30.88 -16.44 48.43
C VAL A 136 -31.48 -17.17 49.64
N GLN A 137 -30.73 -18.03 50.34
CA GLN A 137 -31.21 -18.69 51.56
C GLN A 137 -31.29 -17.74 52.78
N ASP A 138 -30.41 -16.74 52.88
CA ASP A 138 -30.46 -15.75 53.97
C ASP A 138 -31.54 -14.69 53.78
N VAL A 139 -32.01 -14.45 52.56
CA VAL A 139 -33.16 -13.54 52.30
C VAL A 139 -34.50 -14.25 52.53
N GLY A 140 -34.56 -15.56 52.28
CA GLY A 140 -35.78 -16.37 52.49
C GLY A 140 -36.21 -16.48 53.96
N THR A 141 -35.28 -16.37 54.91
CA THR A 141 -35.60 -16.41 56.36
C THR A 141 -36.05 -15.06 56.93
N MET A 142 -35.83 -13.94 56.23
CA MET A 142 -36.32 -12.62 56.66
C MET A 142 -37.72 -12.28 56.12
N MET A 143 -38.25 -13.06 55.16
CA MET A 143 -39.58 -12.84 54.56
C MET A 143 -40.77 -13.44 55.35
N VAL A 144 -40.60 -13.83 56.62
CA VAL A 144 -41.70 -14.33 57.46
C VAL A 144 -42.34 -13.24 58.34
N ASN A 145 -41.80 -12.03 58.41
CA ASN A 145 -42.44 -10.94 59.16
C ASN A 145 -42.39 -9.59 58.45
N GLY A 146 -43.54 -9.18 57.88
CA GLY A 146 -43.86 -7.77 57.70
C GLY A 146 -43.59 -7.18 56.31
N LEU A 147 -44.55 -7.34 55.40
CA LEU A 147 -44.75 -6.44 54.26
C LEU A 147 -45.25 -5.08 54.77
N VAL A 148 -44.44 -4.01 54.74
CA VAL A 148 -44.86 -2.64 54.35
C VAL A 148 -43.59 -1.82 54.02
N GLN A 149 -43.47 -1.29 52.78
CA GLN A 149 -42.47 -0.29 52.34
C GLN A 149 -40.98 -0.65 52.57
N ASN A 150 -40.38 -1.45 51.69
CA ASN A 150 -38.92 -1.62 51.68
C ASN A 150 -38.31 -0.97 50.42
N PRO A 151 -37.65 0.21 50.53
CA PRO A 151 -37.05 0.92 49.38
C PRO A 151 -35.99 0.08 48.64
N ILE A 152 -35.48 -0.99 49.27
CA ILE A 152 -34.52 -1.92 48.67
C ILE A 152 -35.16 -2.78 47.56
N ALA A 153 -36.44 -3.17 47.71
CA ALA A 153 -37.13 -3.96 46.68
C ALA A 153 -37.45 -3.14 45.43
N GLU A 154 -37.74 -1.85 45.60
CA GLU A 154 -37.98 -0.89 44.51
C GLU A 154 -36.68 -0.55 43.77
N ILE A 155 -35.56 -0.38 44.50
CA ILE A 155 -34.23 -0.21 43.92
C ILE A 155 -33.80 -1.45 43.13
N LEU A 156 -34.03 -2.66 43.64
CA LEU A 156 -33.73 -3.91 42.92
C LEU A 156 -34.57 -4.07 41.65
N ALA A 157 -35.86 -3.71 41.70
CA ALA A 157 -36.73 -3.72 40.52
C ALA A 157 -36.26 -2.70 39.47
N GLN A 158 -35.88 -1.48 39.87
CA GLN A 158 -35.31 -0.48 38.97
C GLN A 158 -33.99 -0.93 38.35
N GLN A 159 -33.12 -1.61 39.12
CA GLN A 159 -31.86 -2.14 38.59
C GLN A 159 -32.06 -3.28 37.61
N MET A 160 -33.03 -4.18 37.84
CA MET A 160 -33.40 -5.22 36.88
C MET A 160 -33.96 -4.63 35.59
N GLU A 161 -34.81 -3.60 35.68
CA GLU A 161 -35.35 -2.91 34.48
C GLU A 161 -34.24 -2.19 33.69
N LEU A 162 -33.30 -1.55 34.38
CA LEU A 162 -32.15 -0.90 33.76
C LEU A 162 -31.24 -1.93 33.05
N ALA A 163 -30.98 -3.07 33.70
CA ALA A 163 -30.18 -4.15 33.14
C ALA A 163 -30.84 -4.76 31.88
N GLN A 164 -32.16 -4.98 31.93
CA GLN A 164 -32.91 -5.46 30.76
C GLN A 164 -32.83 -4.47 29.58
N LYS A 165 -33.05 -3.17 29.83
CA LYS A 165 -32.92 -2.13 28.81
C LYS A 165 -31.51 -2.05 28.21
N GLN A 166 -30.48 -2.25 29.02
CA GLN A 166 -29.09 -2.31 28.55
C GLN A 166 -28.85 -3.54 27.68
N GLN A 167 -29.41 -4.70 28.05
CA GLN A 167 -29.28 -5.93 27.29
C GLN A 167 -29.98 -5.84 25.93
N ASP A 168 -31.21 -5.33 25.90
CA ASP A 168 -31.95 -5.11 24.65
C ASP A 168 -31.21 -4.12 23.73
N ALA A 169 -30.58 -3.08 24.29
CA ALA A 169 -29.79 -2.11 23.53
C ALA A 169 -28.49 -2.73 22.97
N LEU A 170 -27.86 -3.67 23.68
CA LEU A 170 -26.69 -4.40 23.20
C LEU A 170 -27.06 -5.35 22.05
N GLU A 171 -28.17 -6.08 22.18
CA GLU A 171 -28.67 -6.97 21.12
C GLU A 171 -29.02 -6.19 19.84
N GLN A 172 -29.68 -5.04 19.98
CA GLN A 172 -29.97 -4.14 18.85
C GLN A 172 -28.68 -3.66 18.18
N ARG A 173 -27.70 -3.23 18.98
CA ARG A 173 -26.41 -2.76 18.46
C ARG A 173 -25.62 -3.86 17.75
N GLN A 174 -25.63 -5.08 18.27
CA GLN A 174 -25.01 -6.24 17.62
C GLN A 174 -25.71 -6.58 16.30
N ALA A 175 -27.05 -6.52 16.26
CA ALA A 175 -27.81 -6.73 15.03
C ALA A 175 -27.50 -5.65 13.97
N GLU A 176 -27.32 -4.40 14.38
CA GLU A 176 -26.90 -3.31 13.49
C GLU A 176 -25.49 -3.51 12.94
N ILE A 177 -24.51 -3.86 13.80
CA ILE A 177 -23.13 -4.14 13.40
C ILE A 177 -23.09 -5.32 12.41
N GLN A 178 -23.85 -6.38 12.68
CA GLN A 178 -23.90 -7.54 11.78
C GLN A 178 -24.45 -7.13 10.41
N LYS A 179 -25.53 -6.36 10.39
CA LYS A 179 -26.12 -5.86 9.14
C LYS A 179 -25.15 -4.95 8.37
N GLU A 180 -24.39 -4.11 9.05
CA GLU A 180 -23.37 -3.25 8.44
C GLU A 180 -22.21 -4.08 7.87
N ASN A 181 -21.74 -5.09 8.60
CA ASN A 181 -20.71 -6.03 8.14
C ASN A 181 -21.16 -6.82 6.91
N ASP A 182 -22.43 -7.26 6.88
CA ASP A 182 -23.00 -7.97 5.74
C ASP A 182 -23.04 -7.05 4.51
N LEU A 183 -23.47 -5.79 4.67
CA LEU A 183 -23.47 -4.79 3.60
C LEU A 183 -22.05 -4.46 3.10
N LEU A 184 -21.07 -4.32 4.00
CA LEU A 184 -19.66 -4.13 3.65
C LEU A 184 -19.12 -5.35 2.90
N GLY A 185 -19.50 -6.56 3.30
CA GLY A 185 -19.15 -7.80 2.61
C GLY A 185 -19.68 -7.83 1.17
N GLU A 186 -20.96 -7.45 0.97
CA GLU A 186 -21.55 -7.33 -0.35
C GLU A 186 -20.87 -6.26 -1.20
N GLN A 187 -20.58 -5.09 -0.64
CA GLN A 187 -19.86 -4.01 -1.34
C GLN A 187 -18.47 -4.45 -1.76
N ARG A 188 -17.70 -5.09 -0.87
CA ARG A 188 -16.37 -5.63 -1.18
C ARG A 188 -16.44 -6.64 -2.32
N LYS A 189 -17.46 -7.50 -2.34
CA LYS A 189 -17.68 -8.46 -3.42
C LYS A 189 -17.96 -7.75 -4.75
N ILE A 190 -18.88 -6.78 -4.78
CA ILE A 190 -19.21 -6.02 -5.99
C ILE A 190 -17.98 -5.28 -6.53
N VAL A 191 -17.22 -4.62 -5.66
CA VAL A 191 -15.98 -3.92 -6.04
C VAL A 191 -14.95 -4.90 -6.58
N ASN A 192 -14.78 -6.06 -5.96
CA ASN A 192 -13.85 -7.08 -6.41
C ASN A 192 -14.27 -7.72 -7.74
N ASP A 193 -15.56 -7.92 -7.96
CA ASP A 193 -16.10 -8.42 -9.23
C ASP A 193 -15.89 -7.37 -10.35
N SER A 194 -16.16 -6.09 -10.06
CA SER A 194 -15.88 -4.98 -10.98
C SER A 194 -14.39 -4.87 -11.31
N LEU A 195 -13.53 -4.94 -10.29
CA LEU A 195 -12.08 -4.90 -10.45
C LEU A 195 -11.59 -6.03 -11.35
N GLN A 196 -12.11 -7.25 -11.18
CA GLN A 196 -11.73 -8.37 -12.04
C GLN A 196 -12.16 -8.15 -13.49
N VAL A 197 -13.35 -7.59 -13.73
CA VAL A 197 -13.82 -7.23 -15.07
C VAL A 197 -12.92 -6.16 -15.68
N ASP A 198 -12.59 -5.12 -14.92
CA ASP A 198 -11.72 -4.03 -15.36
C ASP A 198 -10.32 -4.52 -15.69
N LEU A 199 -9.75 -5.40 -14.85
CA LEU A 199 -8.44 -6.02 -15.11
C LEU A 199 -8.46 -6.88 -16.38
N ALA A 200 -9.50 -7.69 -16.59
CA ALA A 200 -9.63 -8.49 -17.79
C ALA A 200 -9.79 -7.62 -19.05
N GLN A 201 -10.51 -6.50 -18.94
CA GLN A 201 -10.67 -5.55 -20.04
C GLN A 201 -9.36 -4.80 -20.32
N MET A 202 -8.63 -4.38 -19.28
CA MET A 202 -7.30 -3.80 -19.42
C MET A 202 -6.32 -4.76 -20.09
N ASP A 203 -6.31 -6.03 -19.71
CA ASP A 203 -5.46 -7.05 -20.34
C ASP A 203 -5.79 -7.21 -21.83
N LYS A 204 -7.08 -7.18 -22.18
CA LYS A 204 -7.54 -7.24 -23.58
C LYS A 204 -7.15 -5.99 -24.37
N ASP A 205 -7.31 -4.81 -23.80
CA ASP A 205 -6.95 -3.55 -24.45
C ASP A 205 -5.42 -3.41 -24.57
N ALA A 206 -4.68 -3.95 -23.60
CA ALA A 206 -3.24 -4.03 -23.60
C ALA A 206 -2.68 -5.21 -24.43
N GLU A 207 -3.52 -6.13 -24.92
CA GLU A 207 -3.08 -7.31 -25.66
C GLU A 207 -2.21 -6.92 -26.85
N PHE A 208 -2.59 -5.86 -27.57
CA PHE A 208 -1.79 -5.34 -28.67
C PHE A 208 -0.39 -4.90 -28.19
N TYR A 209 -0.28 -4.28 -27.03
CA TYR A 209 0.95 -3.70 -26.50
C TYR A 209 1.76 -4.65 -25.62
N ASN A 210 1.26 -5.87 -25.36
CA ASN A 210 2.02 -6.81 -24.56
C ASN A 210 3.37 -7.12 -25.24
N PRO A 211 4.45 -7.39 -24.46
CA PRO A 211 5.79 -7.52 -25.01
C PRO A 211 5.91 -8.59 -26.11
N PHE A 212 5.17 -9.69 -26.00
CA PHE A 212 5.18 -10.77 -26.98
C PHE A 212 4.57 -10.33 -28.31
N ASN A 213 3.38 -9.73 -28.30
CA ASN A 213 2.67 -9.28 -29.49
C ASN A 213 3.39 -8.10 -30.16
N ALA A 214 3.92 -7.18 -29.36
CA ALA A 214 4.75 -6.09 -29.87
C ALA A 214 6.03 -6.61 -30.54
N PHE A 215 6.74 -7.53 -29.90
CA PHE A 215 7.95 -8.12 -30.46
C PHE A 215 7.66 -8.99 -31.69
N SER A 216 6.56 -9.76 -31.68
CA SER A 216 6.12 -10.59 -32.81
C SER A 216 5.93 -9.77 -34.08
N ARG A 217 5.29 -8.60 -33.99
CA ARG A 217 5.14 -7.67 -35.12
C ARG A 217 6.47 -7.08 -35.59
N PHE A 218 7.37 -6.77 -34.67
CA PHE A 218 8.71 -6.35 -35.05
C PHE A 218 9.44 -7.45 -35.82
N VAL A 219 9.40 -8.70 -35.32
CA VAL A 219 10.07 -9.84 -35.96
C VAL A 219 9.43 -10.22 -37.30
N SER A 220 8.13 -9.99 -37.50
CA SER A 220 7.50 -10.29 -38.80
C SER A 220 8.06 -9.48 -39.96
N ASP A 221 8.61 -8.29 -39.68
CA ASP A 221 9.23 -7.42 -40.69
C ASP A 221 10.74 -7.72 -40.91
N VAL A 222 11.33 -8.60 -40.10
CA VAL A 222 12.72 -9.05 -40.21
C VAL A 222 12.82 -10.19 -41.23
N ASP A 223 13.95 -10.31 -41.93
CA ASP A 223 14.23 -11.42 -42.84
C ASP A 223 14.05 -12.78 -42.15
N SER A 224 13.29 -13.67 -42.79
CA SER A 224 12.88 -14.97 -42.23
C SER A 224 14.06 -15.88 -41.88
N SER A 225 15.22 -15.72 -42.53
CA SER A 225 16.43 -16.49 -42.24
C SER A 225 17.01 -16.21 -40.84
N VAL A 226 16.73 -15.02 -40.28
CA VAL A 226 17.29 -14.59 -38.98
C VAL A 226 16.22 -14.38 -37.91
N GLN A 227 14.93 -14.45 -38.21
CA GLN A 227 13.84 -14.29 -37.23
C GLN A 227 14.00 -15.17 -35.98
N ASN A 228 14.47 -16.41 -36.14
CA ASN A 228 14.70 -17.32 -35.02
C ASN A 228 15.82 -16.86 -34.06
N ILE A 229 16.80 -16.07 -34.56
CA ILE A 229 17.84 -15.47 -33.72
C ILE A 229 17.21 -14.40 -32.83
N PHE A 230 16.35 -13.55 -33.39
CA PHE A 230 15.62 -12.52 -32.63
C PHE A 230 14.70 -13.13 -31.56
N TRP A 231 13.96 -14.19 -31.91
CA TRP A 231 13.15 -14.93 -30.93
C TRP A 231 14.00 -15.56 -29.82
N GLY A 232 15.19 -16.07 -30.14
CA GLY A 232 16.13 -16.58 -29.14
C GLY A 232 16.60 -15.50 -28.15
N GLN A 233 16.92 -14.30 -28.65
CA GLN A 233 17.30 -13.15 -27.81
C GLN A 233 16.15 -12.66 -26.94
N PHE A 234 14.93 -12.61 -27.49
CA PHE A 234 13.73 -12.27 -26.74
C PHE A 234 13.47 -13.27 -25.62
N ASN A 235 13.58 -14.57 -25.90
CA ASN A 235 13.40 -15.61 -24.88
C ASN A 235 14.40 -15.48 -23.72
N LEU A 236 15.68 -15.20 -24.02
CA LEU A 236 16.67 -14.91 -22.97
C LEU A 236 16.26 -13.70 -22.14
N THR A 237 15.82 -12.63 -22.79
CA THR A 237 15.39 -11.38 -22.12
C THR A 237 14.19 -11.64 -21.21
N GLN A 238 13.18 -12.37 -21.70
CA GLN A 238 12.00 -12.77 -20.91
C GLN A 238 12.37 -13.64 -19.71
N GLN A 239 13.26 -14.63 -19.91
CA GLN A 239 13.75 -15.47 -18.83
C GLN A 239 14.46 -14.63 -17.76
N GLN A 240 15.34 -13.71 -18.18
CA GLN A 240 16.08 -12.85 -17.26
C GLN A 240 15.15 -11.95 -16.45
N HIS A 241 14.14 -11.36 -17.10
CA HIS A 241 13.13 -10.56 -16.41
C HIS A 241 12.29 -11.38 -15.43
N ALA A 242 11.91 -12.61 -15.79
CA ALA A 242 11.17 -13.50 -14.89
C ALA A 242 11.99 -13.88 -13.65
N GLU A 243 13.26 -14.26 -13.83
CA GLU A 243 14.18 -14.57 -12.72
C GLU A 243 14.45 -13.34 -11.83
N ALA A 244 14.63 -12.17 -12.43
CA ALA A 244 14.81 -10.90 -11.72
C ALA A 244 13.55 -10.51 -10.92
N HIS A 245 12.37 -10.66 -11.52
CA HIS A 245 11.10 -10.39 -10.86
C HIS A 245 10.90 -11.33 -9.67
N LYS A 246 11.18 -12.62 -9.84
CA LYS A 246 11.14 -13.60 -8.75
C LYS A 246 12.07 -13.19 -7.59
N ALA A 247 13.33 -12.86 -7.88
CA ALA A 247 14.27 -12.43 -6.86
C ALA A 247 13.86 -11.12 -6.14
N LYS A 248 13.20 -10.21 -6.86
CA LYS A 248 12.60 -9.01 -6.28
C LYS A 248 11.48 -9.36 -5.31
N MET A 249 10.56 -10.24 -5.70
CA MET A 249 9.45 -10.68 -4.85
C MET A 249 9.97 -11.40 -3.60
N GLU A 250 10.94 -12.29 -3.75
CA GLU A 250 11.61 -12.96 -2.62
C GLU A 250 12.25 -11.94 -1.66
N ALA A 251 12.85 -10.86 -2.16
CA ALA A 251 13.41 -9.81 -1.31
C ALA A 251 12.30 -9.07 -0.52
N LEU A 252 11.17 -8.75 -1.17
CA LEU A 252 10.03 -8.09 -0.54
C LEU A 252 9.37 -8.99 0.53
N GLU A 253 9.20 -10.29 0.24
CA GLU A 253 8.68 -11.29 1.18
C GLU A 253 9.57 -11.41 2.42
N ASN A 254 10.88 -11.28 2.25
CA ASN A 254 11.86 -11.24 3.34
C ASN A 254 11.97 -9.87 4.04
N GLN A 255 10.93 -9.03 3.93
CA GLN A 255 10.81 -7.71 4.56
C GLN A 255 11.95 -6.73 4.20
N GLN A 256 12.64 -6.96 3.07
CA GLN A 256 13.62 -6.00 2.58
C GLN A 256 12.90 -4.79 1.98
N ASP A 257 13.55 -3.63 2.01
CA ASP A 257 12.96 -2.42 1.46
C ASP A 257 12.88 -2.45 -0.08
N SER A 258 11.98 -1.63 -0.63
CA SER A 258 11.72 -1.56 -2.08
C SER A 258 12.97 -1.17 -2.89
N GLN A 259 13.87 -0.33 -2.36
CA GLN A 259 15.10 0.03 -3.07
C GLN A 259 16.06 -1.15 -3.15
N TYR A 260 16.19 -1.92 -2.07
CA TYR A 260 16.96 -3.15 -2.06
C TYR A 260 16.38 -4.18 -3.04
N ALA A 261 15.07 -4.43 -2.97
CA ALA A 261 14.40 -5.35 -3.89
C ALA A 261 14.58 -4.92 -5.36
N MET A 262 14.50 -3.62 -5.65
CA MET A 262 14.77 -3.09 -6.99
C MET A 262 16.24 -3.20 -7.39
N LYS A 263 17.19 -3.06 -6.45
CA LYS A 263 18.61 -3.31 -6.71
C LYS A 263 18.83 -4.77 -7.11
N VAL A 264 18.28 -5.72 -6.35
CA VAL A 264 18.33 -7.15 -6.67
C VAL A 264 17.72 -7.43 -8.04
N TYR A 265 16.58 -6.82 -8.34
CA TYR A 265 15.97 -6.90 -9.68
C TYR A 265 16.95 -6.45 -10.77
N ARG A 266 17.54 -5.26 -10.65
CA ARG A 266 18.46 -4.72 -11.67
C ARG A 266 19.69 -5.60 -11.86
N GLU A 267 20.28 -6.08 -10.76
CA GLU A 267 21.45 -6.97 -10.79
C GLU A 267 21.10 -8.31 -11.45
N LYS A 268 19.93 -8.87 -11.17
CA LYS A 268 19.45 -10.10 -11.78
C LYS A 268 18.96 -9.90 -13.21
N ALA A 269 18.39 -8.76 -13.56
CA ALA A 269 17.93 -8.48 -14.92
C ALA A 269 19.09 -8.18 -15.89
N ALA A 270 20.27 -7.84 -15.36
CA ALA A 270 21.45 -7.58 -16.15
C ALA A 270 21.96 -8.85 -16.84
N VAL A 271 22.06 -8.80 -18.17
CA VAL A 271 22.71 -9.83 -18.97
C VAL A 271 24.10 -9.34 -19.37
N SER A 272 25.13 -10.15 -19.13
CA SER A 272 26.49 -9.80 -19.54
C SER A 272 26.64 -9.81 -21.06
N ARG A 273 27.53 -8.97 -21.57
CA ARG A 273 27.86 -8.92 -23.00
C ARG A 273 28.30 -10.29 -23.53
N ASP A 274 29.17 -10.98 -22.79
CA ASP A 274 29.68 -12.30 -23.16
C ASP A 274 28.54 -13.32 -23.31
N LYS A 275 27.52 -13.26 -22.45
CA LYS A 275 26.35 -14.13 -22.53
C LYS A 275 25.53 -13.86 -23.79
N ILE A 276 25.38 -12.60 -24.18
CA ILE A 276 24.68 -12.21 -25.42
C ILE A 276 25.46 -12.69 -26.65
N ILE A 277 26.79 -12.49 -26.67
CA ILE A 277 27.65 -12.95 -27.77
C ILE A 277 27.57 -14.47 -27.90
N GLN A 278 27.70 -15.19 -26.80
CA GLN A 278 27.59 -16.65 -26.79
C GLN A 278 26.23 -17.11 -27.33
N LEU A 279 25.13 -16.53 -26.84
CA LEU A 279 23.80 -16.85 -27.34
C LEU A 279 23.70 -16.63 -28.86
N ASN A 280 24.19 -15.48 -29.34
CA ASN A 280 24.13 -15.16 -30.77
C ASN A 280 24.94 -16.14 -31.60
N ASN A 281 26.13 -16.53 -31.15
CA ASN A 281 26.96 -17.52 -31.85
C ASN A 281 26.23 -18.87 -31.92
N ASP A 282 25.68 -19.32 -30.79
CA ASP A 282 24.94 -20.59 -30.70
C ASP A 282 23.70 -20.59 -31.62
N LEU A 283 22.93 -19.49 -31.64
CA LEU A 283 21.76 -19.36 -32.50
C LEU A 283 22.14 -19.30 -33.99
N ASN A 284 23.24 -18.60 -34.33
CA ASN A 284 23.72 -18.53 -35.70
C ASN A 284 24.15 -19.91 -36.23
N VAL A 285 24.84 -20.72 -35.42
CA VAL A 285 25.20 -22.10 -35.80
C VAL A 285 23.94 -22.97 -35.87
N ARG A 286 23.09 -22.92 -34.84
CA ARG A 286 21.87 -23.74 -34.76
C ARG A 286 20.93 -23.55 -35.95
N TYR A 287 20.79 -22.31 -36.42
CA TYR A 287 19.92 -21.97 -37.56
C TYR A 287 20.68 -21.83 -38.88
N SER A 288 21.89 -22.38 -38.98
CA SER A 288 22.69 -22.43 -40.22
C SER A 288 23.01 -21.07 -40.85
N ASN A 289 23.02 -20.00 -40.05
CA ASN A 289 23.48 -18.67 -40.45
C ASN A 289 25.01 -18.53 -40.35
N SER A 290 25.67 -19.48 -39.67
CA SER A 290 27.12 -19.58 -39.58
C SER A 290 27.56 -21.02 -39.27
N SER A 291 28.87 -21.26 -39.26
CA SER A 291 29.47 -22.52 -38.83
C SER A 291 30.31 -22.32 -37.57
N ASP A 292 30.53 -23.39 -36.80
CA ASP A 292 31.44 -23.35 -35.65
C ASP A 292 32.84 -22.86 -36.04
N SER A 293 33.33 -23.27 -37.21
CA SER A 293 34.61 -22.82 -37.74
C SER A 293 34.65 -21.31 -37.97
N THR A 294 33.57 -20.73 -38.51
CA THR A 294 33.47 -19.29 -38.74
C THR A 294 33.33 -18.52 -37.42
N GLN A 295 32.54 -19.03 -36.47
CA GLN A 295 32.36 -18.39 -35.17
C GLN A 295 33.63 -18.45 -34.31
N SER A 296 34.47 -19.47 -34.48
CA SER A 296 35.75 -19.59 -33.77
C SER A 296 36.77 -18.51 -34.14
N LEU A 297 36.56 -17.81 -35.26
CA LEU A 297 37.38 -16.68 -35.67
C LEU A 297 37.12 -15.43 -34.83
N PHE A 298 36.06 -15.38 -34.01
CA PHE A 298 35.77 -14.25 -33.15
C PHE A 298 36.25 -14.48 -31.70
N ASP A 299 36.71 -13.42 -31.05
CA ASP A 299 37.09 -13.42 -29.63
C ASP A 299 35.86 -13.27 -28.71
N SER A 300 36.07 -13.30 -27.39
CA SER A 300 35.00 -13.12 -26.41
C SER A 300 34.33 -11.73 -26.47
N GLN A 301 34.94 -10.78 -27.18
CA GLN A 301 34.40 -9.43 -27.40
C GLN A 301 33.68 -9.31 -28.76
N GLY A 302 33.56 -10.39 -29.51
CA GLY A 302 32.95 -10.43 -30.84
C GLY A 302 33.82 -9.79 -31.93
N LYS A 303 35.14 -9.66 -31.72
CA LYS A 303 36.09 -9.16 -32.70
C LYS A 303 36.81 -10.29 -33.39
N LEU A 304 37.18 -10.12 -34.65
CA LEU A 304 38.03 -11.09 -35.35
C LEU A 304 39.37 -11.25 -34.61
N ARG A 305 39.75 -12.51 -34.38
CA ARG A 305 41.07 -12.90 -33.89
C ARG A 305 42.05 -12.69 -35.02
N ASN A 306 42.88 -11.66 -34.91
CA ASN A 306 44.04 -11.44 -35.77
C ASN A 306 45.14 -12.45 -35.46
#